data_AF-A0A235F590-F1
#
_entry.id   AF-A0A235F590-F1
#
_cell.length_a   1.000
_cell.length_b   1.000
_cell.length_c   1.000
_cell.angle_alpha   90.00
_cell.angle_beta   90.00
_cell.angle_gamma   90.00
#
_symmetry.space_group_name_H-M   'P 1'
#
loop_
_entity.id
_entity.type
_entity.pdbx_description
1 polymer ?
#
loop_
_entity_poly.entity_id
_entity_poly.type
_entity_poly.pdbx_seq_one_letter_code
_entity_poly.pdbx_strand_id
1 'polypeptide(L)'
;MNKIFKNIKDNGPKALKFMKDNGKDIVAGASAFHSAGKFVKNVFNREGDVHFRKARYRVYNLEILPNMNEKSRHELFSYKLEVEGYIEQIEKEENIKLVVTKPLHLKRTRNWENILLQIQDKIRLLDYQEYLRIFNNTNYNSNYFKGFESNVTRFKQKLEQGNYDELYEFIEQQTQKRKEYIKKHFC
;
A
#
# COMPACT_ATOMS: atom_id res chain seq x y z
N MET A 1 12.33 -19.92 -14.07
CA MET A 1 12.44 -18.51 -13.62
C MET A 1 11.02 -17.94 -13.59
N ASN A 2 10.41 -17.85 -12.41
CA ASN A 2 8.94 -17.68 -12.26
C ASN A 2 8.49 -16.22 -12.50
N LYS A 3 7.43 -16.06 -13.31
CA LYS A 3 6.78 -14.78 -13.68
C LYS A 3 6.43 -13.86 -12.50
N ILE A 4 6.37 -14.38 -11.28
CA ILE A 4 6.13 -13.64 -10.03
C ILE A 4 7.26 -12.64 -9.73
N PHE A 5 8.51 -12.97 -10.05
CA PHE A 5 9.67 -12.08 -9.80
C PHE A 5 9.66 -10.80 -10.66
N LYS A 6 8.99 -10.82 -11.82
CA LYS A 6 8.93 -9.65 -12.71
C LYS A 6 7.95 -8.60 -12.21
N ASN A 7 6.79 -9.02 -11.70
CA ASN A 7 5.77 -8.12 -11.15
C ASN A 7 6.18 -7.43 -9.84
N ILE A 8 7.11 -8.01 -9.07
CA ILE A 8 7.63 -7.41 -7.84
C ILE A 8 8.74 -6.40 -8.16
N LYS A 9 9.59 -6.71 -9.15
CA LYS A 9 10.68 -5.83 -9.60
C LYS A 9 10.17 -4.53 -10.27
N ASP A 10 9.02 -4.59 -10.92
CA ASP A 10 8.34 -3.41 -11.51
C ASP A 10 7.63 -2.52 -10.46
N ASN A 11 7.61 -2.94 -9.18
CA ASN A 11 6.92 -2.24 -8.08
C ASN A 11 7.80 -1.87 -6.86
N GLY A 12 9.06 -2.33 -6.80
CA GLY A 12 10.08 -1.63 -5.99
C GLY A 12 10.55 -0.34 -6.69
N PRO A 13 11.31 0.55 -6.04
CA PRO A 13 11.02 1.29 -4.81
C PRO A 13 9.96 2.40 -5.07
N LYS A 14 8.69 2.04 -5.31
CA LYS A 14 7.62 3.04 -5.46
C LYS A 14 7.22 3.70 -4.15
N ALA A 15 7.49 3.10 -2.99
CA ALA A 15 7.21 3.73 -1.70
C ALA A 15 8.01 5.03 -1.50
N LEU A 16 9.29 5.05 -1.87
CA LEU A 16 10.13 6.25 -1.79
C LEU A 16 9.68 7.33 -2.78
N LYS A 17 9.31 6.93 -4.01
CA LYS A 17 8.77 7.85 -5.02
C LYS A 17 7.39 8.39 -4.63
N PHE A 18 6.52 7.54 -4.07
CA PHE A 18 5.22 7.93 -3.54
C PHE A 18 5.35 8.85 -2.31
N MET A 19 6.33 8.62 -1.43
CA MET A 19 6.66 9.53 -0.32
C MET A 19 7.20 10.87 -0.83
N LYS A 20 7.96 10.88 -1.93
CA LYS A 20 8.43 12.11 -2.57
C LYS A 20 7.28 12.88 -3.23
N ASP A 21 6.36 12.18 -3.89
CA ASP A 21 5.25 12.76 -4.66
C ASP A 21 4.04 13.17 -3.79
N ASN A 22 3.89 12.56 -2.61
CA ASN A 22 2.79 12.82 -1.64
C ASN A 22 3.30 13.23 -0.25
N GLY A 23 4.56 13.68 -0.17
CA GLY A 23 5.22 13.99 1.10
C GLY A 23 4.48 15.04 1.94
N LYS A 24 3.76 15.96 1.29
CA LYS A 24 2.92 16.95 2.00
C LYS A 24 1.71 16.33 2.71
N ASP A 25 1.11 15.30 2.15
CA ASP A 25 -0.05 14.61 2.75
C ASP A 25 0.38 13.63 3.84
N ILE A 26 1.55 13.01 3.66
CA ILE A 26 2.20 12.19 4.68
C ILE A 26 2.63 13.06 5.87
N VAL A 27 3.12 14.28 5.64
CA VAL A 27 3.51 15.23 6.69
C VAL A 27 2.29 15.89 7.37
N ALA A 28 1.21 16.19 6.64
CA ALA A 28 -0.03 16.70 7.20
C ALA A 28 -0.81 15.65 8.01
N GLY A 29 -0.74 14.37 7.62
CA GLY A 29 -1.16 13.25 8.47
C GLY A 29 -0.21 12.99 9.64
N ALA A 30 1.08 13.32 9.50
CA ALA A 30 2.09 13.17 10.56
C ALA A 30 2.04 14.27 11.64
N SER A 31 1.54 15.48 11.34
CA SER A 31 1.32 16.49 12.39
C SER A 31 0.19 16.09 13.36
N ALA A 32 -0.77 15.26 12.91
CA ALA A 32 -1.76 14.65 13.79
C ALA A 32 -1.20 13.47 14.60
N PHE A 33 -0.06 12.87 14.20
CA PHE A 33 0.50 11.71 14.87
C PHE A 33 2.03 11.68 14.77
N HIS A 34 2.69 12.11 15.85
CA HIS A 34 4.12 11.90 16.18
C HIS A 34 4.62 10.43 16.06
N SER A 35 3.75 9.48 15.69
CA SER A 35 4.02 8.05 15.66
C SER A 35 4.47 7.52 14.29
N ALA A 36 4.14 8.12 13.13
CA ALA A 36 4.56 7.55 11.84
C ALA A 36 6.10 7.63 11.61
N GLY A 37 6.71 8.77 11.94
CA GLY A 37 8.17 8.93 11.91
C GLY A 37 8.89 8.06 12.95
N LYS A 38 8.28 7.85 14.12
CA LYS A 38 8.74 6.89 15.14
C LYS A 38 8.51 5.44 14.73
N PHE A 39 7.46 5.13 13.96
CA PHE A 39 7.11 3.77 13.53
C PHE A 39 8.05 3.31 12.43
N VAL A 40 8.33 4.17 11.45
CA VAL A 40 9.38 3.95 10.44
C VAL A 40 10.73 3.77 11.16
N LYS A 41 11.12 4.71 12.02
CA LYS A 41 12.39 4.59 12.76
C LYS A 41 12.44 3.34 13.65
N ASN A 42 11.34 2.90 14.27
CA ASN A 42 11.30 1.71 15.13
C ASN A 42 11.24 0.39 14.34
N VAL A 43 10.62 0.34 13.16
CA VAL A 43 10.61 -0.83 12.28
C VAL A 43 11.99 -1.00 11.64
N PHE A 44 12.63 0.10 11.23
CA PHE A 44 13.99 0.08 10.67
C PHE A 44 15.10 -0.05 11.74
N ASN A 45 14.88 0.36 13.00
CA ASN A 45 15.85 0.20 14.11
C ASN A 45 15.69 -1.09 14.93
N ARG A 46 14.71 -1.96 14.66
CA ARG A 46 14.64 -3.29 15.29
C ARG A 46 15.50 -4.28 14.51
N GLU A 47 16.80 -4.03 14.54
CA GLU A 47 17.79 -5.01 14.12
C GLU A 47 17.69 -6.24 15.05
N GLY A 48 17.34 -7.40 14.50
CA GLY A 48 17.76 -8.69 15.06
C GLY A 48 16.71 -9.67 15.57
N ASP A 49 15.44 -9.30 15.84
CA ASP A 49 14.53 -10.25 16.51
C ASP A 49 13.61 -11.03 15.55
N VAL A 50 14.04 -12.23 15.15
CA VAL A 50 13.25 -13.19 14.36
C VAL A 50 11.91 -13.52 15.05
N HIS A 51 11.85 -13.49 16.39
CA HIS A 51 10.63 -13.78 17.14
C HIS A 51 9.58 -12.70 16.94
N PHE A 52 9.99 -11.42 16.88
CA PHE A 52 9.08 -10.32 16.61
C PHE A 52 8.42 -10.46 15.24
N ARG A 53 9.20 -10.73 14.18
CA ARG A 53 8.62 -10.90 12.84
C ARG A 53 7.68 -12.11 12.76
N LYS A 54 8.03 -13.23 13.41
CA LYS A 54 7.14 -14.41 13.45
C LYS A 54 5.83 -14.10 14.18
N ALA A 55 5.88 -13.36 15.28
CA ALA A 55 4.70 -12.90 16.00
C ALA A 55 3.86 -11.94 15.14
N ARG A 56 4.48 -10.96 14.49
CA ARG A 56 3.81 -10.04 13.57
C ARG A 56 3.17 -10.77 12.39
N TYR A 57 3.85 -11.76 11.81
CA TYR A 57 3.27 -12.60 10.75
C TYR A 57 1.96 -13.26 11.21
N ARG A 58 1.90 -13.74 12.46
CA ARG A 58 0.67 -14.29 13.03
C ARG A 58 -0.42 -13.23 13.17
N VAL A 59 -0.09 -12.04 13.67
CA VAL A 59 -1.02 -10.90 13.77
C VAL A 59 -1.58 -10.53 12.39
N TYR A 60 -0.73 -10.53 11.35
CA TYR A 60 -1.19 -10.26 9.99
C TYR A 60 -2.26 -11.25 9.53
N ASN A 61 -2.04 -12.55 9.77
CA ASN A 61 -2.98 -13.57 9.32
C ASN A 61 -4.26 -13.64 10.16
N LEU A 62 -4.19 -13.39 11.47
CA LEU A 62 -5.33 -13.55 12.36
C LEU A 62 -6.17 -12.27 12.53
N GLU A 63 -5.55 -11.10 12.42
CA GLU A 63 -6.19 -9.83 12.80
C GLU A 63 -6.21 -8.83 11.65
N ILE A 64 -5.08 -8.62 10.96
CA ILE A 64 -5.00 -7.54 9.95
C ILE A 64 -5.70 -7.95 8.66
N LEU A 65 -5.30 -9.07 8.05
CA LEU A 65 -5.83 -9.51 6.76
C LEU A 65 -7.35 -9.71 6.76
N PRO A 66 -7.96 -10.35 7.79
CA PRO A 66 -9.41 -10.53 7.83
C PRO A 66 -10.19 -9.22 7.94
N ASN A 67 -9.62 -8.20 8.60
CA ASN A 67 -10.32 -6.95 8.92
C ASN A 67 -9.94 -5.77 8.02
N MET A 68 -9.24 -6.01 6.90
CA MET A 68 -8.77 -4.91 6.04
C MET A 68 -9.88 -4.07 5.41
N ASN A 69 -11.11 -4.57 5.33
CA ASN A 69 -12.26 -3.80 4.79
C ASN A 69 -12.64 -2.61 5.67
N GLU A 70 -12.31 -2.66 6.96
CA GLU A 70 -12.65 -1.63 7.93
C GLU A 70 -11.51 -0.61 8.11
N LYS A 71 -10.41 -0.81 7.40
CA LYS A 71 -9.20 -0.01 7.53
C LYS A 71 -9.23 1.18 6.59
N SER A 72 -8.75 2.31 7.10
CA SER A 72 -8.48 3.48 6.30
C SER A 72 -7.36 3.24 5.29
N ARG A 73 -7.30 4.06 4.25
CA ARG A 73 -6.22 4.05 3.26
C ARG A 73 -4.85 4.18 3.93
N HIS A 74 -4.78 5.00 4.97
CA HIS A 74 -3.58 5.25 5.75
C HIS A 74 -3.11 4.03 6.54
N GLU A 75 -4.02 3.33 7.21
CA GLU A 75 -3.68 2.08 7.92
C GLU A 75 -3.17 1.02 6.93
N LEU A 76 -3.87 0.82 5.81
CA LEU A 76 -3.45 -0.15 4.79
C LEU A 76 -2.09 0.21 4.18
N PHE A 77 -1.84 1.50 3.94
CA PHE A 77 -0.54 1.96 3.45
C PHE A 77 0.57 1.74 4.48
N SER A 78 0.29 1.97 5.76
CA SER A 78 1.24 1.74 6.85
C SER A 78 1.60 0.25 6.96
N TYR A 79 0.61 -0.64 6.85
CA TYR A 79 0.85 -2.08 6.80
C TYR A 79 1.68 -2.50 5.60
N LYS A 80 1.40 -1.92 4.42
CA LYS A 80 2.20 -2.14 3.21
C LYS A 80 3.68 -1.81 3.47
N LEU A 81 3.97 -0.63 4.03
CA LEU A 81 5.35 -0.20 4.32
C LEU A 81 6.03 -1.11 5.35
N GLU A 82 5.30 -1.53 6.39
CA GLU A 82 5.83 -2.45 7.40
C GLU A 82 6.26 -3.79 6.77
N VAL A 83 5.41 -4.36 5.90
CA VAL A 83 5.70 -5.62 5.22
C VAL A 83 6.87 -5.48 4.23
N GLU A 84 6.96 -4.37 3.48
CA GLU A 84 8.11 -4.06 2.63
C GLU A 84 9.42 -4.03 3.45
N GLY A 85 9.41 -3.39 4.61
CA GLY A 85 10.56 -3.37 5.53
C GLY A 85 10.98 -4.76 6.01
N TYR A 86 10.03 -5.66 6.29
CA TYR A 86 10.35 -7.04 6.64
C TYR A 86 10.96 -7.84 5.49
N ILE A 87 10.48 -7.64 4.26
CA ILE A 87 11.04 -8.27 3.07
C ILE A 87 12.49 -7.82 2.88
N GLU A 88 12.74 -6.51 2.88
CA GLU A 88 14.09 -5.95 2.74
C GLU A 88 15.04 -6.46 3.83
N GLN A 89 14.57 -6.57 5.07
CA GLN A 89 15.39 -7.11 6.16
C GLN A 89 15.74 -8.59 5.92
N ILE A 90 14.79 -9.42 5.46
CA ILE A 90 15.04 -10.84 5.19
C ILE A 90 16.01 -11.00 4.01
N GLU A 91 15.89 -10.18 2.97
CA GLU A 91 16.81 -10.18 1.83
C GLU A 91 18.24 -9.78 2.25
N LYS A 92 18.39 -8.76 3.11
CA LYS A 92 19.69 -8.39 3.70
C LYS A 92 20.28 -9.54 4.52
N GLU A 93 19.47 -10.18 5.36
CA GLU A 93 19.91 -11.35 6.12
C GLU A 93 20.33 -12.53 5.23
N GLU A 94 19.62 -12.78 4.13
CA GLU A 94 19.94 -13.83 3.17
C GLU A 94 21.29 -13.57 2.48
N ASN A 95 21.58 -12.31 2.15
CA ASN A 95 22.85 -11.92 1.53
C ASN A 95 24.07 -12.05 2.47
N ILE A 96 23.85 -12.05 3.79
CA ILE A 96 24.92 -12.14 4.80
C ILE A 96 25.13 -13.60 5.28
N LYS A 97 24.12 -14.48 5.17
CA LYS A 97 24.14 -15.83 5.76
C LYS A 97 24.62 -16.93 4.80
N LEU A 98 25.03 -18.05 5.39
CA LEU A 98 25.50 -19.26 4.67
C LEU A 98 24.46 -19.80 3.67
N VAL A 99 24.92 -20.41 2.59
CA VAL A 99 24.09 -20.98 1.50
C VAL A 99 23.00 -21.94 2.02
N VAL A 100 23.27 -22.66 3.12
CA VAL A 100 22.36 -23.66 3.71
C VAL A 100 21.05 -23.04 4.23
N THR A 101 21.03 -21.76 4.63
CA THR A 101 19.81 -21.11 5.14
C THR A 101 18.97 -20.45 4.05
N LYS A 102 19.47 -20.38 2.80
CA LYS A 102 18.75 -19.73 1.68
C LYS A 102 17.33 -20.27 1.44
N PRO A 103 17.05 -21.58 1.46
CA PRO A 103 15.68 -22.08 1.26
C PRO A 103 14.69 -21.58 2.32
N LEU A 104 15.16 -21.40 3.57
CA LEU A 104 14.35 -20.88 4.66
C LEU A 104 14.06 -19.39 4.49
N HIS A 105 15.05 -18.59 4.09
CA HIS A 105 14.88 -17.18 3.78
C HIS A 105 13.91 -16.98 2.63
N LEU A 106 14.08 -17.71 1.53
CA LEU A 106 13.17 -17.67 0.39
C LEU A 106 11.72 -17.98 0.76
N LYS A 107 11.49 -18.99 1.61
CA LYS A 107 10.13 -19.31 2.10
C LYS A 107 9.54 -18.16 2.92
N ARG A 108 10.35 -17.54 3.79
CA ARG A 108 9.91 -16.40 4.63
C ARG A 108 9.59 -15.17 3.77
N THR A 109 10.45 -14.85 2.80
CA THR A 109 10.22 -13.76 1.85
C THR A 109 8.91 -13.94 1.11
N ARG A 110 8.67 -15.12 0.51
CA ARG A 110 7.42 -15.44 -0.20
C ARG A 110 6.17 -15.29 0.65
N ASN A 111 6.24 -15.69 1.92
CA ASN A 111 5.12 -15.54 2.84
C ASN A 111 4.77 -14.05 3.04
N TRP A 112 5.76 -13.18 3.21
CA TRP A 112 5.55 -11.74 3.34
C TRP A 112 5.15 -11.08 2.02
N GLU A 113 5.72 -11.50 0.88
CA GLU A 113 5.30 -11.05 -0.45
C GLU A 113 3.81 -11.35 -0.69
N ASN A 114 3.33 -12.52 -0.26
CA ASN A 114 1.91 -12.86 -0.37
C ASN A 114 1.02 -11.95 0.50
N ILE A 115 1.47 -11.55 1.69
CA ILE A 115 0.76 -10.55 2.51
C ILE A 115 0.77 -9.19 1.81
N LEU A 116 1.91 -8.78 1.26
CA LEU A 116 2.07 -7.51 0.55
C LEU A 116 1.10 -7.41 -0.63
N LEU A 117 0.99 -8.48 -1.43
CA LEU A 117 0.05 -8.56 -2.56
C LEU A 117 -1.40 -8.39 -2.10
N GLN A 118 -1.81 -9.09 -1.04
CA GLN A 118 -3.16 -8.98 -0.50
C GLN A 118 -3.49 -7.55 -0.03
N ILE A 119 -2.56 -6.87 0.63
CA ILE A 119 -2.73 -5.48 1.06
C ILE A 119 -2.85 -4.55 -0.16
N GLN A 120 -1.97 -4.72 -1.15
CA GLN A 120 -2.00 -3.91 -2.38
C GLN A 120 -3.29 -4.09 -3.16
N ASP A 121 -3.77 -5.32 -3.30
CA ASP A 121 -5.02 -5.61 -4.00
C ASP A 121 -6.22 -5.05 -3.24
N LYS A 122 -6.21 -5.11 -1.90
CA LYS A 122 -7.25 -4.49 -1.08
C LYS A 122 -7.28 -2.97 -1.25
N ILE A 123 -6.11 -2.33 -1.19
CA ILE A 123 -5.96 -0.89 -1.45
C ILE A 123 -6.57 -0.51 -2.80
N ARG A 124 -6.18 -1.20 -3.88
CA ARG A 124 -6.66 -0.91 -5.24
C ARG A 124 -8.18 -1.07 -5.35
N LEU A 125 -8.72 -2.11 -4.70
CA LEU A 125 -10.15 -2.38 -4.68
C LEU A 125 -10.93 -1.28 -3.96
N LEU A 126 -10.51 -0.91 -2.74
CA LEU A 126 -11.18 0.09 -1.93
C LEU A 126 -11.03 1.49 -2.56
N ASP A 127 -9.85 1.86 -3.05
CA ASP A 127 -9.62 3.11 -3.80
C ASP A 127 -10.65 3.23 -4.93
N TYR A 128 -10.81 2.18 -5.73
CA TYR A 128 -11.78 2.18 -6.83
C TYR A 128 -13.23 2.32 -6.37
N GLN A 129 -13.64 1.58 -5.34
CA GLN A 129 -15.00 1.63 -4.80
C GLN A 129 -15.33 3.00 -4.22
N GLU A 130 -14.39 3.61 -3.52
CA GLU A 130 -14.54 4.94 -2.93
C GLU A 130 -14.62 6.02 -4.01
N TYR A 131 -13.77 5.96 -5.03
CA TYR A 131 -13.88 6.87 -6.19
C TYR A 131 -15.24 6.75 -6.88
N LEU A 132 -15.77 5.54 -7.03
CA LEU A 132 -17.10 5.34 -7.62
C LEU A 132 -18.21 5.95 -6.75
N ARG A 133 -18.10 5.84 -5.41
CA ARG A 133 -19.05 6.50 -4.49
C ARG A 133 -18.98 8.02 -4.60
N ILE A 134 -17.77 8.59 -4.65
CA ILE A 134 -17.57 10.04 -4.81
C ILE A 134 -18.13 10.51 -6.16
N PHE A 135 -17.94 9.73 -7.23
CA PHE A 135 -18.50 10.05 -8.55
C PHE A 135 -20.03 10.12 -8.53
N ASN A 136 -20.67 9.11 -7.93
CA ASN A 136 -22.14 9.03 -7.85
C ASN A 136 -22.76 10.03 -6.88
N ASN A 137 -21.99 10.53 -5.90
CA ASN A 137 -22.42 11.53 -4.95
C ASN A 137 -21.23 12.43 -4.58
N THR A 138 -21.15 13.62 -5.19
CA THR A 138 -20.04 14.55 -4.99
C THR A 138 -19.95 15.11 -3.57
N ASN A 139 -21.06 15.10 -2.82
CA ASN A 139 -21.13 15.48 -1.41
C ASN A 139 -20.69 14.35 -0.46
N TYR A 140 -20.43 13.14 -0.98
CA TYR A 140 -19.90 12.05 -0.19
C TYR A 140 -18.53 12.40 0.39
N ASN A 141 -18.38 12.17 1.69
CA ASN A 141 -17.12 12.29 2.40
C ASN A 141 -16.64 10.90 2.82
N SER A 142 -15.46 10.51 2.34
CA SER A 142 -14.91 9.18 2.55
C SER A 142 -14.06 9.15 3.82
N ASN A 143 -14.50 8.42 4.84
CA ASN A 143 -13.67 8.13 6.00
C ASN A 143 -12.44 7.29 5.65
N TYR A 144 -12.52 6.49 4.57
CA TYR A 144 -11.41 5.67 4.10
C TYR A 144 -10.22 6.52 3.66
N PHE A 145 -10.44 7.65 2.98
CA PHE A 145 -9.37 8.52 2.50
C PHE A 145 -8.81 9.49 3.56
N LYS A 146 -9.14 9.32 4.83
CA LYS A 146 -8.55 10.14 5.91
C LYS A 146 -7.02 10.00 5.92
N GLY A 147 -6.31 11.13 5.86
CA GLY A 147 -4.86 11.22 5.68
C GLY A 147 -4.37 11.08 4.22
N PHE A 148 -5.29 11.01 3.26
CA PHE A 148 -5.08 10.95 1.81
C PHE A 148 -6.04 11.90 1.08
N GLU A 149 -6.40 13.02 1.72
CA GLU A 149 -7.41 13.96 1.23
C GLU A 149 -7.03 14.57 -0.12
N SER A 150 -5.73 14.78 -0.38
CA SER A 150 -5.25 15.30 -1.67
C SER A 150 -5.65 14.43 -2.87
N ASN A 151 -5.71 13.11 -2.69
CA ASN A 151 -6.15 12.19 -3.74
C ASN A 151 -7.62 12.40 -4.07
N VAL A 152 -8.46 12.65 -3.05
CA VAL A 152 -9.86 12.99 -3.23
C VAL A 152 -10.01 14.36 -3.87
N THR A 153 -9.23 15.35 -3.44
CA THR A 153 -9.23 16.70 -4.03
C THR A 153 -8.86 16.67 -5.51
N ARG A 154 -7.78 15.96 -5.88
CA ARG A 154 -7.36 15.80 -7.28
C ARG A 154 -8.43 15.09 -8.11
N PHE A 155 -9.08 14.06 -7.55
CA PHE A 155 -10.18 13.37 -8.21
C PHE A 155 -11.36 14.32 -8.47
N LYS A 156 -11.82 15.05 -7.44
CA LYS A 156 -12.95 15.98 -7.55
C LYS A 156 -12.66 17.12 -8.52
N GLN A 157 -11.44 17.67 -8.50
CA GLN A 157 -11.03 18.70 -9.45
C GLN A 157 -11.13 18.21 -10.91
N LYS A 158 -10.69 16.99 -11.20
CA LYS A 158 -10.80 16.41 -12.55
C LYS A 158 -12.25 16.17 -12.97
N LEU A 159 -13.08 15.75 -12.01
CA LEU A 159 -14.52 15.57 -12.22
C LEU A 159 -15.22 16.91 -12.53
N GLU A 160 -14.95 17.95 -11.74
CA GLU A 160 -15.54 19.29 -11.91
C GLU A 160 -15.11 19.97 -13.21
N GLN A 161 -13.88 19.73 -13.66
CA GLN A 161 -13.36 20.24 -14.93
C GLN A 161 -13.96 19.54 -16.16
N GLY A 162 -14.72 18.45 -15.98
CA GLY A 162 -15.28 17.66 -17.07
C GLY A 162 -14.24 16.94 -17.94
N ASN A 163 -12.98 16.86 -17.48
CA ASN A 163 -11.90 16.20 -18.21
C ASN A 163 -11.88 14.70 -17.87
N TYR A 164 -12.83 13.98 -18.45
CA TYR A 164 -13.05 12.57 -18.15
C TYR A 164 -11.87 11.67 -18.54
N ASP A 165 -11.14 11.98 -19.62
CA ASP A 165 -9.98 11.16 -19.99
C ASP A 165 -8.86 11.24 -18.95
N GLU A 166 -8.57 12.42 -18.40
CA GLU A 166 -7.64 12.58 -17.28
C GLU A 166 -8.16 11.95 -15.99
N LEU A 167 -9.47 12.02 -15.75
CA LEU A 167 -10.09 11.35 -14.60
C LEU A 167 -9.88 9.83 -14.67
N TYR A 168 -10.11 9.23 -15.84
CA TYR A 168 -9.93 7.79 -16.02
C TYR A 168 -8.47 7.36 -15.91
N GLU A 169 -7.53 8.17 -16.42
CA GLU A 169 -6.09 7.93 -16.24
C GLU A 169 -5.67 8.01 -14.77
N PHE A 170 -6.21 8.98 -14.03
CA PHE A 170 -5.99 9.07 -12.60
C PHE A 170 -6.48 7.81 -11.87
N ILE A 171 -7.70 7.36 -12.15
CA ILE A 171 -8.28 6.14 -11.53
C ILE A 171 -7.45 4.90 -11.91
N GLU A 172 -7.04 4.78 -13.17
CA GLU A 172 -6.19 3.66 -13.64
C GLU A 172 -4.84 3.64 -12.91
N GLN A 173 -4.20 4.79 -12.73
CA GLN A 173 -2.94 4.88 -12.00
C GLN A 173 -3.08 4.45 -10.54
N GLN A 174 -4.16 4.84 -9.87
CA GLN A 174 -4.38 4.48 -8.45
C GLN A 174 -4.79 3.01 -8.28
N THR A 175 -5.63 2.50 -9.17
CA THR A 175 -6.33 1.21 -8.97
C THR A 175 -5.79 0.07 -9.82
N GLN A 176 -4.95 0.38 -10.81
CA GLN A 176 -4.45 -0.53 -11.83
C GLN A 176 -5.56 -1.24 -12.63
N LYS A 177 -6.79 -0.71 -12.61
CA LYS A 177 -7.87 -1.16 -13.48
C LYS A 177 -7.72 -0.52 -14.84
N ARG A 178 -7.97 -1.30 -15.90
CA ARG A 178 -7.87 -0.82 -17.28
C ARG A 178 -8.83 0.34 -17.55
N LYS A 179 -8.36 1.35 -18.27
CA LYS A 179 -9.15 2.53 -18.66
C LYS A 179 -10.50 2.17 -19.28
N GLU A 180 -10.57 1.14 -20.14
CA GLU A 180 -11.83 0.72 -20.79
C GLU A 180 -12.86 0.17 -19.80
N TYR A 181 -12.40 -0.49 -18.72
CA TYR A 181 -13.27 -0.96 -17.66
C TYR A 181 -13.80 0.21 -16.82
N ILE A 182 -12.93 1.18 -16.53
CA ILE A 182 -13.28 2.39 -15.78
C ILE A 182 -14.35 3.19 -16.52
N LYS A 183 -14.17 3.42 -17.83
CA LYS A 183 -15.12 4.16 -18.67
C LYS A 183 -16.56 3.64 -18.56
N LYS A 184 -16.75 2.32 -18.45
CA LYS A 184 -18.09 1.70 -18.35
C LYS A 184 -18.82 1.97 -17.03
N HIS A 185 -18.10 2.34 -15.97
CA HIS A 185 -18.65 2.52 -14.63
C HIS A 185 -18.74 3.99 -14.21
N PHE A 186 -18.07 4.89 -14.94
CA PHE A 186 -17.97 6.32 -14.64
C PHE A 186 -18.47 7.16 -15.82
N CYS A 187 -19.54 6.68 -16.46
CA CYS A 187 -20.23 7.32 -17.59
C CYS A 187 -21.68 7.61 -17.24
#